data_AF-A0A1Q3DJX2-F1
#
_entry.id   AF-A0A1Q3DJX2-F1
#
_cell.length_a   1.000
_cell.length_b   1.000
_cell.length_c   1.000
_cell.angle_alpha   90.00
_cell.angle_beta   90.00
_cell.angle_gamma   90.00
#
_symmetry.space_group_name_H-M   'P 1'
#
loop_
_entity.id
_entity.type
_entity.pdbx_description
1 polymer ?
#
loop_
_entity_poly.entity_id
_entity_poly.type
_entity_poly.pdbx_seq_one_letter_code
_entity_poly.pdbx_strand_id
1 'polypeptide(L)'
;MSKQTYKVCFCFQRRFRLAVSEAPDEIKNLFQRYSENGIMTVDHLHRFLIDVQKQDGATREEAQAIIDNTLHELKHLNMFHRRGFHLEAFFKYLFGDNNPPLNPSLGVISSYHLPYCFFS
;
A
#
# COMPACT_ATOMS: atom_id res chain seq x y z
N MET A 1 -12.69 21.21 -11.38
CA MET A 1 -12.15 19.91 -11.84
C MET A 1 -11.66 20.04 -13.28
N SER A 2 -10.35 20.13 -13.49
CA SER A 2 -9.74 20.35 -14.81
C SER A 2 -9.61 19.02 -15.58
N LYS A 3 -10.24 18.94 -16.76
CA LYS A 3 -10.18 17.78 -17.66
C LYS A 3 -8.92 17.89 -18.51
N GLN A 4 -7.96 16.98 -18.37
CA GLN A 4 -6.84 16.91 -19.31
C GLN A 4 -7.32 16.24 -20.61
N THR A 5 -7.09 16.90 -21.75
CA THR A 5 -7.53 16.42 -23.06
C THR A 5 -6.32 16.33 -23.98
N TYR A 6 -5.99 15.14 -24.47
CA TYR A 6 -5.02 14.95 -25.56
C TYR A 6 -5.79 14.68 -26.86
N LYS A 7 -5.44 15.41 -27.92
CA LYS A 7 -5.98 15.15 -29.27
C LYS A 7 -5.14 14.07 -29.93
N VAL A 8 -5.78 13.00 -30.41
CA VAL A 8 -5.13 11.97 -31.24
C VAL A 8 -5.86 11.93 -32.57
N CYS A 9 -5.21 12.45 -33.62
CA CYS A 9 -5.75 12.67 -34.96
C CYS A 9 -6.95 13.66 -35.02
N PHE A 10 -7.02 14.43 -36.10
CA PHE A 10 -7.80 15.66 -36.27
C PHE A 10 -9.33 15.53 -36.05
N CYS A 11 -9.87 14.31 -35.94
CA CYS A 11 -11.31 14.03 -35.87
C CYS A 11 -11.79 13.43 -34.54
N PHE A 12 -10.89 13.01 -33.63
CA PHE A 12 -11.28 12.31 -32.40
C PHE A 12 -10.63 12.93 -31.16
N GLN A 13 -11.46 13.42 -30.24
CA GLN A 13 -11.02 13.89 -28.93
C GLN A 13 -11.30 12.81 -27.88
N ARG A 14 -10.25 12.15 -27.37
CA ARG A 14 -10.40 11.20 -26.26
C ARG A 14 -10.37 11.97 -24.93
N ARG A 15 -11.48 11.91 -24.19
CA ARG A 15 -11.58 12.51 -22.84
C ARG A 15 -11.27 11.45 -21.81
N PHE A 16 -10.09 11.50 -21.22
CA PHE A 16 -9.80 10.72 -20.01
C PHE A 16 -10.37 11.49 -18.83
N ARG A 17 -11.37 10.89 -18.17
CA ARG A 17 -11.73 11.33 -16.83
C ARG A 17 -10.62 10.80 -15.93
N LEU A 18 -9.85 11.69 -15.34
CA LEU A 18 -9.00 11.33 -14.22
C LEU A 18 -9.95 10.78 -13.15
N ALA A 19 -10.04 9.46 -13.02
CA ALA A 19 -10.82 8.86 -11.96
C ALA A 19 -10.14 9.31 -10.65
N VAL A 20 -10.89 10.02 -9.81
CA VAL A 20 -10.47 10.17 -8.41
C VAL A 20 -10.38 8.74 -7.90
N SER A 21 -9.17 8.31 -7.55
CA SER A 21 -8.90 6.96 -7.06
C SER A 21 -9.52 6.83 -5.66
N GLU A 22 -10.83 6.65 -5.61
CA GLU A 22 -11.51 6.26 -4.38
C GLU A 22 -11.18 4.80 -4.10
N ALA A 23 -10.91 4.49 -2.83
CA ALA A 23 -10.62 3.12 -2.41
C ALA A 23 -11.81 2.20 -2.79
N PRO A 24 -11.57 1.01 -3.36
CA PRO A 24 -12.61 0.02 -3.59
C PRO A 24 -13.35 -0.35 -2.30
N ASP A 25 -14.61 -0.78 -2.39
CA ASP A 25 -15.43 -1.07 -1.22
C ASP A 25 -14.85 -2.18 -0.33
N GLU A 26 -14.17 -3.14 -0.94
CA GLU A 26 -13.44 -4.18 -0.19
C GLU A 26 -12.35 -3.59 0.71
N ILE A 27 -11.61 -2.59 0.23
CA ILE A 27 -10.59 -1.89 1.02
C ILE A 27 -11.23 -1.05 2.11
N LYS A 28 -12.37 -0.41 1.84
CA LYS A 28 -13.14 0.33 2.86
C LYS A 28 -13.58 -0.61 3.98
N ASN A 29 -14.15 -1.77 3.63
CA ASN A 29 -14.61 -2.77 4.59
C ASN A 29 -13.44 -3.36 5.38
N LEU A 30 -12.31 -3.64 4.72
CA LEU A 30 -11.09 -4.08 5.36
C LEU A 30 -10.57 -3.04 6.35
N PHE A 31 -10.50 -1.77 5.96
CA PHE A 31 -10.11 -0.68 6.84
C PHE A 31 -11.04 -0.57 8.06
N GLN A 32 -12.36 -0.67 7.87
CA GLN A 32 -13.34 -0.61 8.97
C GLN A 32 -13.14 -1.73 10.00
N ARG A 33 -12.78 -2.95 9.57
CA ARG A 33 -12.50 -4.06 10.50
C ARG A 33 -11.25 -3.85 11.36
N TYR A 34 -10.30 -3.07 10.85
CA TYR A 34 -9.02 -2.77 11.50
C TYR A 34 -8.90 -1.28 11.83
N SER A 35 -10.00 -0.61 12.14
CA SER A 35 -9.96 0.79 12.60
C SER A 35 -11.03 1.04 13.64
N GLU A 36 -10.80 2.06 14.45
CA GLU A 36 -11.77 2.57 15.41
C GLU A 36 -11.92 4.06 15.19
N ASN A 37 -13.16 4.55 15.15
CA ASN A 37 -13.47 5.97 14.91
C ASN A 37 -12.82 6.53 13.62
N GLY A 38 -12.66 5.68 12.59
CA GLY A 38 -12.03 6.05 11.32
C GLY A 38 -10.51 6.23 11.38
N ILE A 39 -9.87 5.68 12.43
CA ILE A 39 -8.42 5.69 12.64
C ILE A 39 -7.93 4.26 12.84
N MET A 40 -7.00 3.84 11.97
CA MET A 40 -6.21 2.64 12.14
C MET A 40 -4.94 3.02 12.90
N THR A 41 -4.88 2.66 14.17
CA THR A 41 -3.73 2.90 15.05
C THR A 41 -2.59 1.93 14.74
N VAL A 42 -1.46 2.10 15.42
CA VAL A 42 -0.31 1.19 15.35
C VAL A 42 -0.72 -0.24 15.71
N ASP A 43 -1.48 -0.42 16.78
CA ASP A 43 -2.03 -1.71 17.21
C ASP A 43 -2.89 -2.35 16.12
N HIS A 44 -3.75 -1.56 15.48
CA HIS A 44 -4.62 -2.06 14.44
C HIS A 44 -3.85 -2.45 13.18
N LEU A 45 -2.86 -1.64 12.78
CA LEU A 45 -2.00 -1.95 11.64
C LEU A 45 -1.14 -3.19 11.92
N HIS A 46 -0.57 -3.31 13.11
CA HIS A 46 0.20 -4.48 13.52
C HIS A 46 -0.63 -5.76 13.42
N ARG A 47 -1.87 -5.75 13.93
CA ARG A 47 -2.81 -6.86 13.77
C ARG A 47 -3.14 -7.13 12.29
N PHE A 48 -3.30 -6.10 11.46
CA PHE A 48 -3.51 -6.25 10.02
C PHE A 48 -2.33 -6.94 9.31
N LEU A 49 -1.09 -6.59 9.67
CA LEU A 49 0.11 -7.20 9.11
C LEU A 49 0.17 -8.71 9.40
N ILE A 50 -0.20 -9.10 10.62
CA ILE A 50 -0.24 -10.52 11.01
C ILE A 50 -1.42 -11.23 10.32
N ASP A 51 -2.64 -10.74 10.53
CA ASP A 51 -3.85 -11.48 10.15
C ASP A 51 -4.05 -11.57 8.63
N VAL A 52 -3.75 -10.48 7.91
CA VAL A 52 -4.08 -10.31 6.50
C VAL A 52 -2.84 -10.46 5.63
N GLN A 53 -1.74 -9.79 5.98
CA GLN A 53 -0.49 -9.87 5.21
C GLN A 53 0.35 -11.12 5.56
N LYS A 54 -0.06 -11.89 6.59
CA LYS A 54 0.62 -13.12 7.04
C LYS A 54 2.09 -12.88 7.43
N GLN A 55 2.36 -11.70 7.99
CA GLN A 55 3.67 -11.36 8.53
C GLN A 55 3.70 -11.71 10.02
N ASP A 56 3.78 -13.00 10.34
CA ASP A 56 3.72 -13.50 11.73
C ASP A 56 4.84 -12.94 12.63
N GLY A 57 5.97 -12.55 12.03
CA GLY A 57 7.10 -11.91 12.71
C GLY A 57 7.03 -10.39 12.79
N ALA A 58 5.96 -9.77 12.27
CA ALA A 58 5.83 -8.32 12.29
C ALA A 58 5.86 -7.80 13.73
N THR A 59 6.67 -6.78 13.97
CA THR A 59 6.77 -6.12 15.27
C THR A 59 5.91 -4.87 15.34
N ARG A 60 5.60 -4.42 16.56
CA ARG A 60 4.88 -3.16 16.77
C ARG A 60 5.70 -1.98 16.24
N GLU A 61 7.01 -2.05 16.41
CA GLU A 61 7.98 -1.03 15.99
C GLU A 61 8.01 -0.91 14.47
N GLU A 62 7.95 -2.03 13.74
CA GLU A 62 7.79 -2.03 12.29
C GLU A 62 6.46 -1.38 11.85
N ALA A 63 5.35 -1.71 12.53
CA ALA A 63 4.06 -1.07 12.23
C ALA A 63 4.09 0.45 12.48
N GLN A 64 4.76 0.90 13.55
CA GLN A 64 4.96 2.31 13.84
C GLN A 64 5.81 2.98 12.74
N ALA A 65 6.92 2.35 12.34
CA ALA A 65 7.79 2.85 11.27
C ALA A 65 7.05 2.99 9.93
N ILE A 66 6.18 2.03 9.60
CA ILE A 66 5.32 2.10 8.41
C ILE A 66 4.40 3.32 8.47
N ILE A 67 3.73 3.55 9.60
CA ILE A 67 2.86 4.72 9.78
C ILE A 67 3.65 6.01 9.61
N ASP A 68 4.80 6.11 10.27
CA ASP A 68 5.63 7.31 10.24
C ASP A 68 6.18 7.59 8.84
N ASN A 69 6.65 6.56 8.12
CA ASN A 69 7.18 6.69 6.77
C ASN A 69 6.08 7.06 5.77
N THR A 70 4.91 6.41 5.82
CA THR A 70 3.80 6.77 4.93
C THR A 70 3.28 8.17 5.23
N LEU A 71 3.11 8.56 6.50
CA LEU A 71 2.71 9.93 6.84
C LEU A 71 3.79 10.95 6.46
N HIS A 72 5.07 10.55 6.49
CA HIS A 72 6.19 11.36 6.00
C HIS A 72 6.09 11.63 4.49
N GLU A 73 5.72 10.65 3.68
CA GLU A 73 5.50 10.84 2.24
C GLU A 73 4.29 11.75 1.98
N LEU A 74 3.28 11.69 2.86
CA LEU A 74 2.07 12.50 2.79
C LEU A 74 2.21 13.88 3.44
N LYS A 75 3.41 14.29 3.83
CA LYS A 75 3.70 15.61 4.41
C LYS A 75 3.23 16.77 3.52
N HIS A 76 3.30 16.62 2.20
CA HIS A 76 2.78 17.63 1.28
C HIS A 76 1.25 17.84 1.39
N LEU A 77 0.54 16.97 2.11
CA LEU A 77 -0.92 17.00 2.28
C LEU A 77 -1.34 17.44 3.70
N ASN A 78 -0.44 18.01 4.51
CA ASN A 78 -0.71 18.49 5.87
C ASN A 78 -1.20 17.43 6.87
N MET A 79 -0.87 16.14 6.67
CA MET A 79 -1.35 15.04 7.54
C MET A 79 -0.51 14.80 8.82
N PHE A 80 0.39 15.72 9.17
CA PHE A 80 1.47 15.55 10.16
C PHE A 80 1.07 15.26 11.62
N HIS A 81 -0.19 15.47 12.01
CA HIS A 81 -0.58 15.47 13.44
C HIS A 81 -1.36 14.23 13.88
N ARG A 82 -1.51 13.23 13.00
CA ARG A 82 -2.45 12.14 13.23
C ARG A 82 -1.73 10.86 13.66
N ARG A 83 -2.14 10.30 14.79
CA ARG A 83 -1.57 9.07 15.40
C ARG A 83 -2.11 7.79 14.72
N GLY A 84 -2.03 7.71 13.39
CA GLY A 84 -2.47 6.54 12.65
C GLY A 84 -3.01 6.84 11.25
N PHE A 85 -3.42 5.78 10.55
CA PHE A 85 -3.97 5.88 9.20
C PHE A 85 -5.45 6.21 9.19
N HIS A 86 -5.81 7.15 8.32
CA HIS A 86 -7.16 7.24 7.76
C HIS A 86 -7.25 6.40 6.50
N LEU A 87 -8.46 6.19 5.98
CA LEU A 87 -8.70 5.39 4.79
C LEU A 87 -7.78 5.78 3.62
N GLU A 88 -7.59 7.07 3.34
CA GLU A 88 -6.72 7.51 2.24
C GLU A 88 -5.24 7.16 2.49
N ALA A 89 -4.75 7.30 3.72
CA ALA A 89 -3.37 6.95 4.06
C ALA A 89 -3.16 5.44 4.02
N PHE A 90 -4.11 4.65 4.54
CA PHE A 90 -4.09 3.20 4.44
C PHE A 90 -4.13 2.73 2.97
N PHE A 91 -5.03 3.31 2.16
CA PHE A 91 -5.11 2.98 0.75
C PHE A 91 -3.82 3.30 0.02
N LYS A 92 -3.20 4.46 0.28
CA LYS A 92 -1.88 4.79 -0.29
C LYS A 92 -0.78 3.83 0.19
N TYR A 93 -0.78 3.46 1.47
CA TYR A 93 0.15 2.48 2.01
C TYR A 93 0.09 1.13 1.26
N LEU A 94 -1.11 0.62 0.96
CA LEU A 94 -1.26 -0.65 0.24
C LEU A 94 -0.55 -0.69 -1.13
N PHE A 95 -0.42 0.47 -1.79
CA PHE A 95 0.26 0.63 -3.08
C PHE A 95 1.60 1.37 -2.97
N GLY A 96 2.07 1.67 -1.76
CA GLY A 96 3.29 2.42 -1.52
C GLY A 96 4.51 1.51 -1.49
N ASP A 97 5.69 2.11 -1.68
CA ASP A 97 6.97 1.38 -1.69
C ASP A 97 7.28 0.70 -0.35
N ASN A 98 6.66 1.20 0.73
CA ASN A 98 6.76 0.63 2.09
C ASN A 98 5.90 -0.64 2.28
N ASN A 99 5.17 -1.09 1.25
CA ASN A 99 4.45 -2.36 1.22
C ASN A 99 4.85 -3.18 -0.02
N PRO A 100 6.13 -3.57 -0.16
CA PRO A 100 6.56 -4.32 -1.32
C PRO A 100 5.89 -5.71 -1.33
N PRO A 101 5.48 -6.23 -2.50
CA PRO A 101 4.83 -7.55 -2.60
C PRO A 101 5.76 -8.70 -2.21
N LEU A 102 7.07 -8.46 -2.18
CA LEU A 102 8.10 -9.39 -1.76
C LEU A 102 8.92 -8.75 -0.65
N ASN A 103 9.26 -9.55 0.37
CA ASN A 103 10.15 -9.07 1.41
C ASN A 103 11.56 -8.83 0.81
N PRO A 104 12.08 -7.59 0.85
CA PRO A 104 13.39 -7.28 0.27
C PRO A 104 14.56 -7.98 0.99
N SER A 105 14.36 -8.45 2.23
CA SER A 105 15.35 -9.26 2.95
C SER A 105 15.44 -10.72 2.48
N LEU A 106 14.44 -11.21 1.71
CA LEU A 106 14.50 -12.51 1.02
C LEU A 106 15.28 -12.42 -0.30
N GLY A 107 16.27 -11.51 -0.36
CA GLY A 107 17.01 -11.13 -1.55
C GLY A 107 17.32 -12.31 -2.47
N VAL A 108 16.94 -12.17 -3.74
CA VAL A 108 17.28 -13.06 -4.86
C VAL A 108 17.44 -14.51 -4.40
N ILE A 109 16.33 -15.24 -4.22
CA ILE A 109 16.42 -16.71 -4.19
C ILE A 109 16.91 -17.12 -5.60
N SER A 110 18.24 -17.14 -5.76
CA SER A 110 18.94 -17.75 -6.87
C SER A 110 18.72 -19.26 -6.77
N SER A 111 17.50 -19.68 -7.07
CA SER A 111 17.17 -21.07 -7.36
C SER A 111 17.55 -21.39 -8.81
N TYR A 112 18.76 -20.99 -9.22
CA TYR A 112 19.36 -21.37 -10.51
C TYR A 112 20.61 -22.26 -10.34
N HIS A 113 20.88 -22.76 -9.14
CA HIS A 113 21.95 -23.73 -8.89
C HIS A 113 21.43 -25.09 -8.44
N LEU A 114 20.61 -25.73 -9.29
CA LEU A 114 20.59 -27.19 -9.33
C LEU A 114 21.51 -27.62 -10.49
N PRO A 115 22.69 -28.21 -10.23
CA PRO A 115 23.45 -28.82 -11.30
C PRO A 115 22.62 -30.00 -11.83
N TYR A 116 22.30 -29.95 -13.11
CA TYR A 116 21.80 -31.10 -13.88
C TYR A 116 22.87 -32.20 -13.88
N CYS A 117 22.99 -32.99 -12.80
CA CYS A 117 23.76 -34.23 -12.76
C CYS A 117 23.31 -35.08 -11.56
N PHE A 118 22.09 -35.61 -11.63
CA PHE A 118 21.70 -36.82 -10.89
C PHE A 118 20.68 -37.57 -11.73
N PHE A 119 21.15 -38.29 -12.75
CA PHE A 119 20.58 -39.58 -13.17
C PHE A 119 21.64 -40.34 -13.97
N SER A 120 22.03 -41.48 -13.39
CA SER A 120 22.81 -42.63 -13.90
C SER A 120 24.20 -42.41 -14.48
#